data_AF-A0A1G7FKR3-F1
#
_entry.id   AF-A0A1G7FKR3-F1
#
_cell.length_a   1.000
_cell.length_b   1.000
_cell.length_c   1.000
_cell.angle_alpha   90.00
_cell.angle_beta   90.00
_cell.angle_gamma   90.00
#
_symmetry.space_group_name_H-M   'P 1'
#
loop_
_entity.id
_entity.type
_entity.pdbx_description
1 polymer ?
#
loop_
_entity_poly.entity_id
_entity_poly.type
_entity_poly.pdbx_seq_one_letter_code
_entity_poly.pdbx_strand_id
1 'polypeptide(L)'
;MGDKSKEKAEDTYLMKELNIDKDALKQLKKKLAKISPRSERGVETLFRLLSKNQYTLNTMIDTKSNILISINALILSLIIGTVMSQLDTDPHLIFPVVMILFTNLASITFAIFATRPELVHGKAETKNLMFYGNFHDMEEDEYVNSITNLMNEGDELYKTIAKDTYHLGKTIDRKFKLLRKSFNIFLIGIILSVIAFIGCHVFFGGLM
;
A
#
# COMPACT_ATOMS: atom_id res chain seq x y z
N MET A 1 41.45 14.87 35.81
CA MET A 1 40.52 15.85 36.41
C MET A 1 39.11 15.36 36.10
N GLY A 2 38.36 14.98 37.14
CA GLY A 2 37.16 14.14 37.02
C GLY A 2 35.92 14.87 36.49
N ASP A 3 35.03 14.12 35.85
CA ASP A 3 33.74 14.52 35.27
C ASP A 3 32.95 15.53 36.11
N LYS A 4 32.93 15.34 37.44
CA LYS A 4 32.23 16.21 38.39
C LYS A 4 32.71 17.67 38.39
N SER A 5 33.95 17.92 37.98
CA SER A 5 34.49 19.28 37.88
C SER A 5 34.01 20.00 36.62
N LYS A 6 33.77 19.25 35.54
CA LYS A 6 33.26 19.80 34.27
C LYS A 6 31.77 20.10 34.40
N GLU A 7 31.02 19.18 34.97
CA GLU A 7 29.58 19.34 35.20
C GLU A 7 29.25 20.55 36.10
N LYS A 8 30.07 20.80 37.13
CA LYS A 8 29.95 22.00 37.96
C LYS A 8 30.26 23.29 37.20
N ALA A 9 31.23 23.27 36.29
CA ALA A 9 31.58 24.43 35.48
C ALA A 9 30.48 24.75 34.46
N GLU A 10 29.90 23.73 33.83
CA GLU A 10 28.75 23.86 32.94
C GLU A 10 27.53 24.41 33.67
N ASP A 11 27.22 23.91 34.87
CA ASP A 11 26.09 24.40 35.66
C ASP A 11 26.27 25.85 36.06
N THR A 12 27.50 26.24 36.41
CA THR A 12 27.84 27.63 36.76
C THR A 12 27.71 28.55 35.55
N TYR A 13 28.12 28.09 34.37
CA TYR A 13 27.97 28.83 33.12
C TYR A 13 26.48 29.00 32.75
N LEU A 14 25.69 27.92 32.79
CA LEU A 14 24.26 27.94 32.46
C LEU A 14 23.45 28.82 33.42
N MET A 15 23.75 28.81 34.73
CA MET A 15 23.09 29.71 35.69
C MET A 15 23.37 31.18 35.38
N LYS A 16 24.59 31.51 34.96
CA LYS A 16 25.00 32.88 34.63
C LYS A 16 24.39 33.36 33.32
N GLU A 17 24.41 32.52 32.28
CA GLU A 17 23.91 32.88 30.95
C GLU A 17 22.38 33.01 30.93
N LEU A 18 21.68 32.08 31.57
CA LEU A 18 20.21 32.09 31.62
C LEU A 18 19.65 32.98 32.73
N ASN A 19 20.52 33.55 33.58
CA ASN A 19 20.16 34.34 34.75
C ASN A 19 19.14 33.63 35.67
N ILE A 20 19.40 32.34 35.96
CA ILE A 20 18.53 31.49 36.78
C ILE A 20 19.29 30.96 38.00
N ASP A 21 18.55 30.73 39.09
CA ASP A 21 19.11 30.12 40.29
C ASP A 21 19.30 28.60 40.14
N LYS A 22 19.93 27.99 41.15
CA LYS A 22 20.25 26.56 41.17
C LYS A 22 19.00 25.67 41.18
N ASP A 23 17.91 26.11 41.81
CA ASP A 23 16.67 25.35 41.91
C ASP A 23 15.89 25.40 40.58
N ALA A 24 15.87 26.55 39.92
CA ALA A 24 15.36 26.76 38.57
C ALA A 24 16.15 25.96 37.54
N LEU A 25 17.50 25.93 37.61
CA LEU A 25 18.33 25.08 36.75
C LEU A 25 18.01 23.59 36.98
N LYS A 26 17.83 23.16 38.23
CA LYS A 26 17.47 21.78 38.56
C LYS A 26 16.08 21.40 38.06
N GLN A 27 15.11 22.32 38.15
CA GLN A 27 13.78 22.13 37.57
C GLN A 27 13.81 22.09 36.04
N LEU A 28 14.61 22.95 35.40
CA LEU A 28 14.78 23.00 33.96
C LEU A 28 15.41 21.70 33.44
N LYS A 29 16.50 21.24 34.05
CA LYS A 29 17.12 19.93 33.77
C LYS A 29 16.14 18.78 33.97
N LYS A 30 15.31 18.82 35.02
CA LYS A 30 14.27 17.80 35.29
C LYS A 30 13.12 17.84 34.26
N LYS A 31 12.73 19.02 33.79
CA LYS A 31 11.74 19.20 32.71
C LYS A 31 12.32 18.73 31.37
N LEU A 32 13.55 19.11 31.04
CA LEU A 32 14.29 18.65 29.85
C LEU A 32 14.54 17.14 29.86
N ALA A 33 14.84 16.54 31.02
CA ALA A 33 14.99 15.09 31.15
C ALA A 33 13.65 14.33 31.07
N LYS A 34 12.53 14.98 31.44
CA LYS A 34 11.17 14.43 31.32
C LYS A 34 10.61 14.53 29.91
N ILE A 35 11.03 15.56 29.17
CA ILE A 35 10.90 15.58 27.72
C ILE A 35 11.94 14.56 27.25
N SER A 36 11.60 13.26 27.31
CA SER A 36 12.45 12.26 26.68
C SER A 36 12.77 12.79 25.29
N PRO A 37 14.03 12.86 24.86
CA PRO A 37 14.30 13.20 23.48
C PRO A 37 13.48 12.20 22.68
N ARG A 38 12.41 12.67 21.99
CA ARG A 38 11.78 11.85 20.96
C ARG A 38 12.96 11.35 20.17
N SER A 39 13.18 10.05 20.12
CA SER A 39 14.38 9.58 19.45
C SER A 39 14.14 9.89 17.98
N GLU A 40 14.73 10.98 17.50
CA GLU A 40 14.55 11.46 16.13
C GLU A 40 14.89 10.33 15.16
N ARG A 41 15.91 9.53 15.54
CA ARG A 41 16.31 8.28 14.89
C ARG A 41 15.21 7.22 14.90
N GLY A 42 14.44 7.07 15.97
CA GLY A 42 13.32 6.14 16.05
C GLY A 42 12.13 6.58 15.20
N VAL A 43 11.86 7.89 15.15
CA VAL A 43 10.83 8.47 14.27
C VAL A 43 11.23 8.30 12.80
N GLU A 44 12.48 8.60 12.45
CA GLU A 44 13.03 8.37 11.12
C GLU A 44 12.97 6.89 10.72
N THR A 45 13.39 6.00 11.63
CA THR A 45 13.34 4.54 11.39
C THR A 45 11.92 4.06 11.18
N LEU A 46 10.96 4.55 11.96
CA LEU A 46 9.54 4.23 11.82
C LEU A 46 9.04 4.62 10.43
N PHE A 47 9.27 5.86 9.99
CA PHE A 47 8.81 6.32 8.68
C PHE A 47 9.48 5.56 7.54
N ARG A 48 10.79 5.29 7.65
CA ARG A 48 11.51 4.45 6.68
C ARG A 48 10.91 3.05 6.56
N LEU A 49 10.56 2.44 7.70
CA LEU A 49 9.92 1.12 7.73
C LEU A 49 8.51 1.15 7.13
N LEU A 50 7.73 2.20 7.43
CA LEU A 50 6.38 2.38 6.88
C LEU A 50 6.41 2.52 5.36
N SER A 51 7.25 3.41 4.83
CA SER A 51 7.39 3.59 3.38
C SER A 51 7.85 2.30 2.69
N LYS A 52 8.85 1.60 3.26
CA LYS A 52 9.31 0.31 2.74
C LYS A 52 8.20 -0.73 2.74
N ASN A 53 7.42 -0.83 3.82
CA ASN A 53 6.32 -1.77 3.93
C ASN A 53 5.22 -1.48 2.89
N GLN A 54 4.86 -0.21 2.70
CA GLN A 54 3.86 0.20 1.70
C GLN A 54 4.31 -0.08 0.27
N TYR A 55 5.58 0.20 -0.04
CA TYR A 55 6.16 -0.17 -1.32
C TYR A 55 6.08 -1.69 -1.53
N THR A 56 6.51 -2.46 -0.53
CA THR A 56 6.48 -3.93 -0.58
C THR A 56 5.05 -4.46 -0.78
N LEU A 57 4.06 -3.90 -0.07
CA LEU A 57 2.65 -4.26 -0.23
C LEU A 57 2.13 -3.99 -1.64
N ASN A 58 2.47 -2.83 -2.22
CA ASN A 58 2.12 -2.53 -3.61
C ASN A 58 2.79 -3.51 -4.58
N THR A 59 4.10 -3.74 -4.46
CA THR A 59 4.81 -4.71 -5.31
C THR A 59 4.23 -6.12 -5.20
N MET A 60 3.80 -6.54 -4.01
CA MET A 60 3.12 -7.83 -3.82
C MET A 60 1.77 -7.90 -4.54
N ILE A 61 1.00 -6.81 -4.55
CA ILE A 61 -0.26 -6.73 -5.31
C ILE A 61 0.02 -6.89 -6.80
N ASP A 62 0.97 -6.14 -7.34
CA ASP A 62 1.33 -6.19 -8.76
C ASP A 62 1.82 -7.57 -9.16
N THR A 63 2.70 -8.16 -8.35
CA THR A 63 3.23 -9.51 -8.56
C THR A 63 2.10 -10.55 -8.56
N LYS A 64 1.20 -10.53 -7.56
CA LYS A 64 0.08 -11.48 -7.48
C LYS A 64 -0.91 -11.30 -8.63
N SER A 65 -1.17 -10.06 -9.05
CA SER A 65 -2.04 -9.76 -10.18
C SER A 65 -1.45 -10.26 -11.50
N ASN A 66 -0.15 -10.03 -11.73
CA ASN A 66 0.54 -10.51 -12.92
C ASN A 66 0.53 -12.04 -13.00
N ILE A 67 0.78 -12.74 -11.88
CA ILE A 67 0.67 -14.21 -11.81
C ILE A 67 -0.75 -14.67 -12.17
N LEU A 68 -1.78 -14.04 -11.59
CA LEU A 68 -3.17 -14.42 -11.84
C LEU A 68 -3.59 -14.18 -13.29
N ILE A 69 -3.21 -13.05 -13.88
CA ILE A 69 -3.44 -12.74 -15.29
C ILE A 69 -2.76 -13.78 -16.18
N SER A 70 -1.52 -14.17 -15.85
CA SER A 70 -0.74 -15.14 -16.64
C SER A 70 -1.38 -16.54 -16.60
N ILE A 71 -1.85 -16.97 -15.43
CA ILE A 71 -2.56 -18.25 -15.28
C ILE A 71 -3.88 -18.23 -16.09
N ASN A 72 -4.66 -17.16 -15.98
CA ASN A 72 -5.92 -17.04 -16.73
C ASN A 72 -5.68 -17.01 -18.25
N ALA A 73 -4.63 -16.33 -18.71
CA ALA A 73 -4.24 -16.29 -20.12
C ALA A 73 -3.80 -17.68 -20.63
N LEU A 74 -3.05 -18.44 -19.83
CA LEU A 74 -2.67 -19.82 -20.14
C LEU A 74 -3.91 -20.71 -20.27
N ILE A 75 -4.84 -20.64 -19.31
CA ILE A 75 -6.09 -21.40 -19.34
C ILE A 75 -6.90 -21.06 -20.61
N LEU A 76 -7.04 -19.77 -20.92
CA LEU A 76 -7.74 -19.30 -22.11
C LEU A 76 -7.11 -19.86 -23.41
N SER A 77 -5.79 -19.82 -23.50
CA SER A 77 -5.04 -20.37 -24.64
C SER A 77 -5.28 -21.87 -24.81
N LEU A 78 -5.24 -22.64 -23.72
CA LEU A 78 -5.54 -24.07 -23.76
C LEU A 78 -6.96 -24.35 -24.22
N ILE A 79 -7.96 -23.63 -23.69
CA ILE A 79 -9.37 -23.84 -24.03
C ILE A 79 -9.62 -23.58 -25.52
N ILE A 80 -9.09 -22.47 -26.04
CA ILE A 80 -9.23 -22.14 -27.47
C ILE A 80 -8.52 -23.19 -28.34
N GLY A 81 -7.35 -23.67 -27.92
CA GLY A 81 -6.57 -24.64 -28.71
C GLY A 81 -7.11 -26.05 -28.69
N THR A 82 -7.57 -26.56 -27.54
CA THR A 82 -7.96 -27.97 -27.38
C THR A 82 -9.45 -28.18 -27.37
N VAL A 83 -10.21 -27.34 -26.68
CA VAL A 83 -11.64 -27.56 -26.46
C VAL A 83 -12.45 -27.13 -27.67
N MET A 84 -12.01 -26.10 -28.41
CA MET A 84 -12.68 -25.68 -29.65
C MET A 84 -12.75 -26.81 -30.68
N SER A 85 -11.72 -27.65 -30.79
CA SER A 85 -11.73 -28.83 -31.66
C SER A 85 -12.70 -29.91 -31.17
N GLN A 86 -12.99 -29.98 -29.88
CA GLN A 86 -13.91 -30.97 -29.30
C GLN A 86 -15.36 -30.50 -29.31
N LEU A 87 -15.61 -29.19 -29.39
CA LEU A 87 -16.96 -28.61 -29.53
C LEU A 87 -17.69 -29.11 -30.79
N ASP A 88 -16.96 -29.38 -31.88
CA ASP A 88 -17.53 -29.95 -33.10
C ASP A 88 -18.02 -31.40 -32.89
N THR A 89 -17.41 -32.12 -31.95
CA THR A 89 -17.73 -33.53 -31.66
C THR A 89 -18.79 -33.66 -30.56
N ASP A 90 -18.73 -32.79 -29.55
CA ASP A 90 -19.66 -32.80 -28.42
C ASP A 90 -20.16 -31.38 -28.13
N PRO A 91 -21.24 -30.94 -28.81
CA PRO A 91 -21.75 -29.57 -28.72
C PRO A 91 -22.15 -29.16 -27.29
N HIS A 92 -22.45 -30.12 -26.41
CA HIS A 92 -22.85 -29.87 -25.03
C HIS A 92 -21.70 -29.29 -24.18
N LEU A 93 -20.45 -29.41 -24.61
CA LEU A 93 -19.29 -28.81 -23.95
C LEU A 93 -19.26 -27.27 -24.04
N ILE A 94 -20.12 -26.66 -24.84
CA ILE A 94 -20.18 -25.19 -24.95
C ILE A 94 -20.53 -24.51 -23.62
N PHE A 95 -21.37 -25.14 -22.79
CA PHE A 95 -21.79 -24.57 -21.51
C PHE A 95 -20.64 -24.38 -20.52
N PRO A 96 -19.85 -25.42 -20.17
CA PRO A 96 -18.71 -25.25 -19.28
C PRO A 96 -17.63 -24.34 -19.89
N VAL A 97 -17.42 -24.37 -21.22
CA VAL A 97 -16.46 -23.53 -21.92
C VAL A 97 -16.81 -22.05 -21.81
N VAL A 98 -18.03 -21.66 -22.14
CA VAL A 98 -18.47 -20.25 -22.05
C VAL A 98 -18.41 -19.77 -20.60
N MET A 99 -18.74 -20.62 -19.63
CA MET A 99 -18.67 -20.28 -18.21
C MET A 99 -17.22 -19.99 -17.77
N ILE A 100 -16.26 -20.85 -18.11
CA ILE A 100 -14.86 -20.66 -17.73
C ILE A 100 -14.24 -19.46 -18.46
N LEU A 101 -14.62 -19.21 -19.71
CA LEU A 101 -14.19 -18.04 -20.48
C LEU A 101 -14.66 -16.74 -19.81
N PHE A 102 -15.95 -16.68 -19.48
CA PHE A 102 -16.54 -15.50 -18.86
C PHE A 102 -15.94 -15.22 -17.47
N THR A 103 -15.77 -16.26 -16.65
CA THR A 103 -15.24 -16.10 -15.28
C THR A 103 -13.75 -15.78 -15.27
N ASN A 104 -12.95 -16.35 -16.18
CA ASN A 104 -11.55 -15.96 -16.37
C ASN A 104 -11.42 -14.50 -16.82
N LEU A 105 -12.23 -14.08 -17.80
CA LEU A 105 -12.23 -12.70 -18.27
C LEU A 105 -12.58 -11.73 -17.15
N ALA A 106 -13.64 -12.01 -16.40
CA ALA A 106 -14.04 -11.21 -15.24
C ALA A 106 -12.92 -11.15 -14.18
N SER A 107 -12.26 -12.28 -13.88
CA SER A 107 -11.11 -12.31 -12.97
C SER A 107 -9.96 -11.41 -13.46
N ILE A 108 -9.57 -11.52 -14.74
CA ILE A 108 -8.52 -10.66 -15.33
C ILE A 108 -8.90 -9.19 -15.19
N THR A 109 -10.14 -8.81 -15.47
CA THR A 109 -10.60 -7.43 -15.34
C THR A 109 -10.38 -6.87 -13.94
N PHE A 110 -10.76 -7.63 -12.89
CA PHE A 110 -10.51 -7.20 -11.51
C PHE A 110 -9.03 -7.16 -11.13
N ALA A 111 -8.20 -8.05 -11.67
CA ALA A 111 -6.75 -8.04 -11.46
C ALA A 111 -6.12 -6.79 -12.09
N ILE A 112 -6.51 -6.43 -13.31
CA ILE A 112 -6.07 -5.20 -13.99
C ILE A 112 -6.51 -3.94 -13.21
N PHE A 113 -7.73 -3.94 -12.67
CA PHE A 113 -8.17 -2.83 -11.83
C PHE A 113 -7.39 -2.71 -10.51
N ALA A 114 -6.88 -3.81 -9.96
CA ALA A 114 -6.06 -3.80 -8.75
C ALA A 114 -4.65 -3.20 -9.00
N THR A 115 -4.10 -3.36 -10.21
CA THR A 115 -2.78 -2.83 -10.59
C THR A 115 -2.81 -1.41 -11.15
N ARG A 116 -4.00 -0.86 -11.40
CA ARG A 116 -4.16 0.51 -11.91
C ARG A 116 -3.49 1.52 -10.96
N PRO A 117 -2.65 2.44 -11.46
CA PRO A 117 -2.07 3.50 -10.64
C PRO A 117 -3.18 4.43 -10.13
N GLU A 118 -3.07 4.88 -8.89
CA GLU A 118 -4.00 5.85 -8.31
C GLU A 118 -3.51 7.27 -8.63
N LEU A 119 -4.44 8.13 -9.05
CA LEU A 119 -4.14 9.47 -9.55
C LEU A 119 -3.97 10.49 -8.42
N VAL A 120 -4.61 10.29 -7.26
CA VAL A 120 -4.61 11.24 -6.12
C VAL A 120 -4.61 10.49 -4.79
N HIS A 121 -3.77 10.92 -3.83
CA HIS A 121 -3.81 10.47 -2.44
C HIS A 121 -4.42 11.54 -1.54
N GLY A 122 -5.59 11.26 -0.96
CA GLY A 122 -6.27 12.16 -0.01
C GLY A 122 -7.19 13.19 -0.67
N LYS A 123 -7.64 14.18 0.12
CA LYS A 123 -8.32 15.39 -0.38
C LYS A 123 -7.26 16.49 -0.54
N ALA A 124 -7.40 17.36 -1.54
CA ALA A 124 -6.50 18.49 -1.79
C ALA A 124 -6.20 19.38 -0.56
N GLU A 125 -7.07 19.35 0.47
CA GLU A 125 -6.90 20.08 1.72
C GLU A 125 -5.76 19.58 2.63
N THR A 126 -5.28 18.34 2.45
CA THR A 126 -4.06 17.93 3.13
C THR A 126 -2.89 18.43 2.31
N LYS A 127 -2.12 19.39 2.85
CA LYS A 127 -0.81 19.88 2.37
C LYS A 127 0.25 18.77 2.25
N ASN A 128 -0.12 17.65 1.66
CA ASN A 128 0.69 16.48 1.49
C ASN A 128 1.47 16.64 0.19
N LEU A 129 2.47 17.51 0.27
CA LEU A 129 3.43 17.81 -0.79
C LEU A 129 4.33 16.61 -1.14
N MET A 130 4.24 15.51 -0.39
CA MET A 130 5.03 14.29 -0.63
C MET A 130 4.47 13.45 -1.78
N PHE A 131 3.20 13.66 -2.18
CA PHE A 131 2.59 12.91 -3.28
C PHE A 131 2.57 13.73 -4.57
N TYR A 132 3.09 13.15 -5.66
CA TYR A 132 3.17 13.81 -6.97
C TYR A 132 1.83 14.39 -7.44
N GLY A 133 0.73 13.66 -7.22
CA GLY A 133 -0.60 14.11 -7.64
C GLY A 133 -1.13 15.34 -6.90
N ASN A 134 -0.47 15.77 -5.81
CA ASN A 134 -0.85 16.96 -5.04
C ASN A 134 0.00 18.19 -5.37
N PHE A 135 1.18 18.02 -5.98
CA PHE A 135 2.06 19.13 -6.35
C PHE A 135 2.28 19.27 -7.87
N HIS A 136 1.73 18.39 -8.70
CA HIS A 136 1.99 18.41 -10.15
C HIS A 136 1.55 19.71 -10.85
N ASP A 137 0.60 20.45 -10.27
CA ASP A 137 0.11 21.73 -10.78
C ASP A 137 0.72 22.95 -10.04
N MET A 138 1.61 22.72 -9.07
CA MET A 138 2.24 23.80 -8.30
C MET A 138 3.44 24.38 -9.05
N GLU A 139 3.67 25.70 -8.91
CA GLU A 139 4.91 26.32 -9.39
C GLU A 139 6.11 25.89 -8.52
N GLU A 140 7.30 25.84 -9.12
CA GLU A 140 8.53 25.38 -8.45
C GLU A 140 8.81 26.17 -7.16
N ASP A 141 8.73 27.49 -7.23
CA ASP A 141 8.97 28.38 -6.09
C ASP A 141 7.95 28.14 -4.95
N GLU A 142 6.69 27.88 -5.30
CA GLU A 142 5.64 27.58 -4.33
C GLU A 142 5.91 26.24 -3.62
N TYR A 143 6.31 25.22 -4.38
CA TYR A 143 6.66 23.90 -3.84
C TYR A 143 7.88 23.98 -2.90
N VAL A 144 8.97 24.60 -3.34
CA VAL A 144 10.20 24.75 -2.57
C VAL A 144 9.95 25.50 -1.26
N ASN A 145 9.22 26.60 -1.31
CA ASN A 145 8.87 27.36 -0.11
C ASN A 145 7.99 26.55 0.84
N SER A 146 6.97 25.87 0.32
CA SER A 146 6.01 25.12 1.13
C SER A 146 6.65 23.90 1.80
N ILE A 147 7.53 23.17 1.10
CA ILE A 147 8.22 22.01 1.68
C ILE A 147 9.30 22.45 2.68
N THR A 148 9.98 23.57 2.43
CA THR A 148 10.97 24.13 3.37
C THR A 148 10.31 24.59 4.66
N ASN A 149 9.16 25.27 4.57
CA ASN A 149 8.39 25.66 5.74
C ASN A 149 7.94 24.43 6.55
N LEU A 150 7.48 23.36 5.87
CA LEU A 150 7.10 22.12 6.54
C LEU A 150 8.29 21.45 7.25
N MET A 151 9.48 21.46 6.65
CA MET A 151 10.70 20.89 7.26
C MET A 151 11.12 21.64 8.54
N ASN A 152 10.86 22.94 8.61
CA ASN A 152 11.15 23.76 9.80
C ASN A 152 10.13 23.56 10.93
N GLU A 153 8.93 23.05 10.62
CA GLU A 153 7.85 22.77 11.57
C GLU A 153 7.78 21.27 11.91
N GLY A 154 8.73 20.77 12.71
CA GLY A 154 8.90 19.32 12.96
C GLY A 154 7.63 18.56 13.39
N ASP A 155 6.77 19.13 14.24
CA ASP A 155 5.51 18.50 14.65
C ASP A 155 4.49 18.40 13.50
N GLU A 156 4.36 19.43 12.67
CA GLU A 156 3.47 19.42 11.52
C GLU A 156 4.02 18.54 10.38
N LEU A 157 5.35 18.46 10.21
CA LEU A 157 5.99 17.51 9.32
C LEU A 157 5.57 16.07 9.66
N TYR A 158 5.77 15.64 10.91
CA TYR A 158 5.45 14.27 11.33
C TYR A 158 3.96 13.95 11.20
N LYS A 159 3.09 14.91 11.52
CA LYS A 159 1.64 14.79 11.34
C LYS A 159 1.26 14.68 9.86
N THR A 160 1.94 15.39 8.97
CA THR A 160 1.73 15.31 7.53
C THR A 160 2.16 13.95 6.99
N ILE A 161 3.33 13.43 7.40
CA ILE A 161 3.79 12.09 7.01
C ILE A 161 2.84 11.01 7.53
N ALA A 162 2.33 11.13 8.76
CA ALA A 162 1.36 10.19 9.31
C ALA A 162 0.04 10.17 8.52
N LYS A 163 -0.47 11.34 8.12
CA LYS A 163 -1.66 11.46 7.26
C LYS A 163 -1.45 10.84 5.89
N ASP A 164 -0.32 11.13 5.25
CA ASP A 164 0.07 10.53 3.97
C ASP A 164 0.08 9.01 4.07
N THR A 165 0.81 8.48 5.06
CA THR A 165 0.90 7.04 5.32
C THR A 165 -0.48 6.41 5.51
N TYR A 166 -1.39 7.06 6.23
CA TYR A 166 -2.77 6.58 6.42
C TYR A 166 -3.54 6.49 5.08
N HIS A 167 -3.43 7.52 4.25
CA HIS A 167 -4.10 7.55 2.94
C HIS A 167 -3.52 6.51 1.98
N LEU A 168 -2.20 6.34 1.92
CA LEU A 168 -1.54 5.27 1.15
C LEU A 168 -2.01 3.89 1.62
N GLY A 169 -2.15 3.67 2.93
CA GLY A 169 -2.69 2.42 3.48
C GLY A 169 -4.11 2.13 3.00
N LYS A 170 -4.97 3.15 2.95
CA LYS A 170 -6.35 3.01 2.44
C LYS A 170 -6.42 2.67 0.95
N THR A 171 -5.51 3.26 0.16
CA THR A 171 -5.32 2.92 -1.25
C THR A 171 -4.94 1.45 -1.43
N ILE A 172 -3.93 0.98 -0.68
CA ILE A 172 -3.49 -0.41 -0.70
C ILE A 172 -4.64 -1.37 -0.33
N ASP A 173 -5.45 -1.05 0.69
CA ASP A 173 -6.61 -1.86 1.07
C ASP A 173 -7.64 -1.99 -0.06
N ARG A 174 -7.95 -0.90 -0.79
CA ARG A 174 -8.85 -0.95 -1.95
C ARG A 174 -8.31 -1.87 -3.05
N LYS A 175 -7.03 -1.76 -3.37
CA LYS A 175 -6.36 -2.63 -4.36
C LYS A 175 -6.38 -4.09 -3.92
N PHE A 176 -6.10 -4.38 -2.65
CA PHE A 176 -6.20 -5.73 -2.09
C PHE A 176 -7.61 -6.29 -2.16
N LYS A 177 -8.65 -5.48 -1.95
CA LYS A 177 -10.05 -5.91 -2.07
C LYS A 177 -10.40 -6.28 -3.52
N LEU A 178 -9.93 -5.51 -4.50
CA LEU A 178 -10.10 -5.83 -5.93
C LEU A 178 -9.38 -7.13 -6.28
N LEU A 179 -8.12 -7.28 -5.85
CA LEU A 179 -7.35 -8.50 -6.06
C LEU A 179 -8.03 -9.73 -5.43
N ARG A 180 -8.52 -9.59 -4.19
CA ARG A 180 -9.25 -10.68 -3.52
C ARG A 180 -10.53 -11.07 -4.25
N LYS A 181 -11.29 -10.09 -4.78
CA LYS A 181 -12.46 -10.36 -5.63
C LYS A 181 -12.05 -11.12 -6.90
N SER A 182 -10.95 -10.73 -7.54
CA SER A 182 -10.42 -11.41 -8.72
C SER A 182 -10.12 -12.89 -8.45
N PHE A 183 -9.45 -13.19 -7.33
CA PHE A 183 -9.18 -14.58 -6.90
C PHE A 183 -10.45 -15.36 -6.60
N ASN A 184 -11.42 -14.75 -5.92
CA ASN A 184 -12.68 -15.41 -5.59
C ASN A 184 -13.49 -15.75 -6.86
N ILE A 185 -13.58 -14.81 -7.81
CA ILE A 185 -14.27 -15.02 -9.09
C ILE A 185 -13.60 -16.12 -9.89
N PHE A 186 -12.27 -16.11 -9.96
CA PHE A 186 -11.50 -17.15 -10.63
C PHE A 186 -11.77 -18.54 -10.03
N LEU A 187 -11.65 -18.65 -8.70
CA LEU A 187 -11.81 -19.92 -8.00
C LEU A 187 -13.24 -20.47 -8.17
N ILE A 188 -14.25 -19.63 -7.94
CA ILE A 188 -15.66 -20.02 -8.12
C ILE A 188 -15.91 -20.40 -9.58
N GLY A 189 -15.37 -19.65 -10.53
CA GLY A 189 -15.51 -19.91 -11.95
C GLY A 189 -14.97 -21.27 -12.36
N ILE A 190 -13.76 -21.63 -11.93
CA ILE A 190 -13.18 -22.96 -12.20
C ILE A 190 -14.04 -24.06 -11.59
N ILE A 191 -14.41 -23.93 -10.32
CA ILE A 191 -15.19 -24.98 -9.62
C ILE A 191 -16.53 -25.21 -10.31
N LEU A 192 -17.26 -24.13 -10.62
CA LEU A 192 -18.55 -24.23 -11.31
C LEU A 192 -18.40 -24.80 -12.73
N SER A 193 -17.31 -24.48 -13.43
CA SER A 193 -17.07 -24.98 -14.78
C SER A 193 -16.78 -26.48 -14.79
N VAL A 194 -16.03 -26.96 -13.79
CA VAL A 194 -15.79 -28.41 -13.61
C VAL A 194 -17.09 -29.15 -13.28
N ILE A 195 -17.91 -28.59 -12.39
CA ILE A 195 -19.22 -29.16 -12.06
C ILE A 195 -20.13 -29.20 -13.29
N ALA A 196 -20.16 -28.12 -14.08
CA ALA A 196 -20.93 -28.04 -15.32
C ALA A 196 -20.45 -29.07 -16.35
N PHE A 197 -19.14 -29.27 -16.48
CA PHE A 197 -18.56 -30.26 -17.37
C PHE A 197 -19.00 -31.69 -17.00
N ILE A 198 -18.86 -32.06 -15.72
CA ILE A 198 -19.31 -33.36 -15.21
C ILE A 198 -20.82 -33.52 -15.38
N GLY A 199 -21.60 -32.49 -15.04
CA GLY A 199 -23.05 -32.48 -15.20
C GLY A 199 -23.46 -32.74 -16.64
N CYS A 200 -22.88 -32.01 -17.61
CA CYS A 200 -23.17 -32.24 -19.02
C CYS A 200 -22.84 -33.67 -19.44
N HIS A 201 -21.69 -34.21 -19.05
CA HIS A 201 -21.31 -35.57 -19.40
C HIS A 201 -22.22 -36.63 -18.76
N VAL A 202 -22.73 -36.42 -17.54
CA VAL A 202 -23.64 -37.36 -16.88
C VAL A 202 -25.05 -37.31 -17.50
N PHE A 203 -25.56 -36.12 -17.81
CA PHE A 203 -26.92 -35.97 -18.36
C PHE A 203 -27.01 -36.29 -19.85
N PHE A 204 -26.00 -35.91 -20.65
CA PHE A 204 -26.00 -36.13 -22.09
C PHE A 204 -25.23 -37.39 -22.51
N GLY A 205 -24.25 -37.84 -21.72
CA GLY A 205 -23.54 -39.10 -21.96
C GLY A 205 -24.34 -40.37 -21.62
N GLY A 206 -25.45 -40.24 -20.90
CA GLY A 206 -26.43 -41.33 -20.71
C GLY A 206 -27.46 -41.46 -21.84
N LEU A 207 -27.42 -40.59 -22.84
CA LEU A 207 -28.39 -40.50 -23.95
C LEU A 207 -27.81 -41.04 -25.29
N MET A 208 -26.60 -41.60 -25.27
CA MET A 208 -26.03 -42.42 -26.36
C MET A 208 -25.99 -43.90 -25.98
#